data_AF-A0A1A7YWP0-F1
#
_entry.id   AF-A0A1A7YWP0-F1
#
_cell.length_a   1.000
_cell.length_b   1.000
_cell.length_c   1.000
_cell.angle_alpha   90.00
_cell.angle_beta   90.00
_cell.angle_gamma   90.00
#
_symmetry.space_group_name_H-M   'P 1'
#
loop_
_entity.id
_entity.type
_entity.pdbx_description
1 polymer ?
#
loop_
_entity_poly.entity_id
_entity_poly.type
_entity_poly.pdbx_seq_one_letter_code
_entity_poly.pdbx_strand_id
1 'polypeptide(L)' 'EEEEEEEVDNGGLEQRDIELVMAQANVSRAKAVRALKHNKNDIVNAIMELTM' A
#
# COMPACT_ATOMS: atom_id res chain seq x y z
N GLU A 1 11.99 11.31 -13.19
CA GLU A 1 11.98 10.04 -12.45
C GLU A 1 10.75 9.31 -12.93
N GLU A 2 10.99 8.45 -13.90
CA GLU A 2 10.02 7.49 -14.42
C GLU A 2 9.81 6.48 -13.29
N GLU A 3 8.90 6.77 -12.37
CA GLU A 3 8.42 5.76 -11.42
C GLU A 3 7.56 4.80 -12.23
N GLU A 4 8.26 3.80 -12.75
CA GLU A 4 7.75 2.59 -13.36
C GLU A 4 6.39 2.24 -12.75
N GLU A 5 5.35 2.36 -13.57
CA GLU A 5 4.09 1.62 -13.44
C GLU A 5 4.39 0.12 -13.58
N GLU A 6 5.31 -0.40 -12.76
CA GLU A 6 5.43 -1.83 -12.53
C GLU A 6 4.03 -2.25 -12.10
N GLU A 7 3.44 -3.15 -12.88
CA GLU A 7 2.21 -3.84 -12.55
C GLU A 7 2.36 -4.39 -11.14
N VAL A 8 1.94 -3.61 -10.14
CA VAL A 8 2.07 -3.98 -8.74
C VAL A 8 1.08 -5.10 -8.59
N ASP A 9 1.58 -6.33 -8.72
CA ASP A 9 0.78 -7.53 -8.66
C ASP A 9 0.07 -7.52 -7.32
N ASN A 10 -1.23 -7.21 -7.35
CA ASN A 10 -2.07 -7.16 -6.16
C ASN A 10 -2.46 -8.58 -5.73
N GLY A 11 -1.84 -9.63 -6.29
CA GLY A 11 -2.07 -11.04 -6.00
C GLY A 11 -2.03 -11.36 -4.51
N GLY A 12 -3.19 -11.23 -3.87
CA GLY A 12 -3.41 -11.49 -2.44
C GLY A 12 -3.76 -10.25 -1.59
N LEU A 13 -3.71 -9.04 -2.13
CA LEU A 13 -4.12 -7.81 -1.44
C LEU A 13 -5.57 -7.46 -1.75
N GLU A 14 -6.35 -7.15 -0.72
CA GLU A 14 -7.69 -6.62 -0.94
C GLU A 14 -7.60 -5.18 -1.46
N GLN A 15 -8.40 -4.88 -2.47
CA GLN A 15 -8.43 -3.53 -3.05
C GLN A 15 -8.89 -2.48 -2.05
N ARG A 16 -9.78 -2.88 -1.12
CA ARG A 16 -10.24 -2.07 0.01
C ARG A 16 -9.10 -1.66 0.95
N ASP A 17 -8.14 -2.56 1.17
CA ASP A 17 -6.99 -2.33 2.05
C ASP A 17 -6.06 -1.29 1.45
N ILE A 18 -5.79 -1.43 0.15
CA ILE A 18 -4.97 -0.48 -0.61
C ILE A 18 -5.62 0.91 -0.58
N GLU A 19 -6.93 1.01 -0.80
CA GLU A 19 -7.67 2.28 -0.75
C GLU A 19 -7.65 2.91 0.65
N LEU A 20 -7.84 2.10 1.71
CA LEU A 20 -7.77 2.57 3.09
C LEU A 20 -6.38 3.11 3.44
N VAL A 21 -5.32 2.39 3.06
CA VAL A 21 -3.93 2.82 3.28
C VAL A 21 -3.63 4.10 2.50
N MET A 22 -4.03 4.18 1.22
CA MET A 22 -3.86 5.40 0.43
C MET A 22 -4.58 6.60 1.04
N ALA A 23 -5.82 6.43 1.50
CA ALA A 23 -6.63 7.51 2.04
C ALA A 23 -6.17 7.98 3.43
N GLN A 24 -5.77 7.06 4.30
CA GLN A 24 -5.33 7.38 5.66
C GLN A 24 -3.87 7.85 5.70
N ALA A 25 -2.99 7.24 4.91
CA ALA A 25 -1.57 7.61 4.86
C ALA A 25 -1.24 8.68 3.81
N ASN A 26 -2.20 9.05 2.97
CA ASN A 26 -2.02 10.04 1.91
C ASN A 26 -0.83 9.70 0.98
N VAL A 27 -0.72 8.42 0.60
CA VAL A 27 0.35 7.90 -0.26
C VAL A 27 -0.17 7.38 -1.60
N SER A 28 0.72 7.20 -2.58
CA SER A 28 0.38 6.58 -3.86
C SER A 28 0.04 5.09 -3.71
N ARG A 29 -0.70 4.55 -4.69
CA ARG A 29 -1.06 3.13 -4.74
C ARG A 29 0.14 2.20 -4.63
N ALA A 30 1.24 2.52 -5.33
CA ALA A 30 2.47 1.73 -5.28
C ALA A 30 3.07 1.66 -3.87
N LYS A 31 3.07 2.78 -3.13
CA LYS A 31 3.52 2.82 -1.72
C LYS A 31 2.59 2.03 -0.81
N ALA A 32 1.28 2.17 -0.97
CA ALA A 32 0.30 1.41 -0.20
C ALA A 32 0.45 -0.11 -0.41
N VAL A 33 0.59 -0.54 -1.67
CA VAL A 33 0.80 -1.96 -2.02
C VAL A 33 2.12 -2.49 -1.45
N ARG A 34 3.22 -1.73 -1.56
CA ARG A 34 4.51 -2.13 -0.96
C ARG A 34 4.41 -2.25 0.55
N ALA A 35 3.78 -1.28 1.23
CA ALA A 35 3.60 -1.32 2.67
C ALA A 35 2.74 -2.52 3.10
N LEU A 36 1.65 -2.79 2.41
CA LEU A 36 0.81 -3.96 2.70
C LEU A 36 1.56 -5.27 2.45
N LYS A 37 2.32 -5.41 1.36
CA LYS A 37 3.16 -6.60 1.11
C LYS A 37 4.22 -6.78 2.20
N HIS A 38 4.91 -5.71 2.59
CA HIS A 38 5.93 -5.73 3.63
C HIS A 38 5.34 -6.15 4.99
N ASN A 39 4.14 -5.66 5.29
CA ASN A 39 3.40 -5.96 6.52
C ASN A 39 2.52 -7.22 6.43
N LYS A 40 2.71 -8.09 5.42
CA LYS A 40 1.95 -9.35 5.25
C LYS A 40 0.42 -9.13 5.26
N ASN A 41 -0.02 -8.10 4.55
CA ASN A 41 -1.41 -7.64 4.45
C ASN A 41 -1.98 -7.04 5.74
N ASP A 42 -1.15 -6.73 6.74
CA ASP A 42 -1.60 -6.03 7.94
C ASP A 42 -1.77 -4.53 7.65
N ILE A 43 -3.03 -4.12 7.45
CA ILE A 43 -3.43 -2.74 7.20
C ILE A 43 -3.01 -1.81 8.33
N VAL A 44 -3.17 -2.23 9.59
CA VAL A 44 -2.96 -1.33 10.73
C VAL A 44 -1.49 -0.98 10.82
N ASN A 45 -0.63 -1.99 10.70
CA ASN A 45 0.82 -1.77 10.66
C ASN A 45 1.24 -0.99 9.41
N ALA A 46 0.67 -1.28 8.24
CA ALA A 46 0.96 -0.52 7.03
C ALA A 46 0.57 0.96 7.13
N ILE A 47 -0.60 1.28 7.70
CA ILE A 47 -1.04 2.67 7.94
C ILE A 47 -0.13 3.34 8.97
N MET A 48 0.18 2.66 10.08
CA MET A 48 1.05 3.21 11.12
C MET A 48 2.46 3.51 10.59
N GLU A 49 3.02 2.64 9.76
CA GLU A 49 4.34 2.82 9.15
C GLU A 49 4.37 3.99 8.15
N LEU A 50 3.26 4.24 7.45
CA LEU A 50 3.19 5.29 6.43
C LEU A 50 2.71 6.66 6.95
N THR A 51 2.09 6.71 8.14
CA THR A 51 1.60 7.95 8.76
C THR A 51 2.52 8.50 9.85
N MET A 52 3.44 7.70 10.37
CA MET A 52 4.40 8.11 11.40
C MET A 52 5.73 8.59 10.82
#